data_AF-A0A8T7ACW4-F1
#
_entry.id   AF-A0A8T7ACW4-F1
#
_cell.length_a   1.000
_cell.length_b   1.000
_cell.length_c   1.000
_cell.angle_alpha   90.00
_cell.angle_beta   90.00
_cell.angle_gamma   90.00
#
_symmetry.space_group_name_H-M   'P 1'
#
loop_
_entity.id
_entity.type
_entity.pdbx_description
1 polymer ?
#
loop_
_entity_poly.entity_id
_entity_poly.type
_entity_poly.pdbx_seq_one_letter_code
_entity_poly.pdbx_strand_id
1 'polypeptide(L)'
;DKETHTPLVWTHLIPATVEGRAMHNVQNAMFAAALAYNMDVGLEDIRQGLRTFDSTFFQAPGRMNIYDEHPFRVILDYAHNPAAVAAMCNLVDRFEVDGRRIVVLAAPGDRRDEDIREIADVAAGHFDHFICRTDDNRRGRGHDEVAVLLKNTLLEKGVSASSIEVIPDEQEATARALEMAETGDLLLVLGDNTTRAWKQIIYFNSGSRIDKPGKAASNSTDLPDGLDFEIADDLEIISDERGVRIAREEGD
;
A
#
# COMPACT_ATOMS: atom_id res chain seq x y z
N ASP A 1 4.88 -6.33 40.42
CA ASP A 1 5.09 -6.47 41.89
C ASP A 1 6.48 -6.89 42.36
N LYS A 2 7.51 -6.54 41.61
CA LYS A 2 8.59 -5.64 42.06
C LYS A 2 8.68 -4.61 40.92
N GLU A 3 9.01 -3.35 41.15
CA GLU A 3 9.10 -2.31 40.10
C GLU A 3 10.24 -2.54 39.10
N THR A 4 10.48 -3.80 38.71
CA THR A 4 11.42 -4.23 37.71
C THR A 4 10.77 -4.03 36.34
N HIS A 5 11.11 -2.93 35.69
CA HIS A 5 10.82 -2.70 34.28
C HIS A 5 11.83 -3.48 33.44
N THR A 6 11.38 -4.48 32.71
CA THR A 6 12.20 -5.17 31.71
C THR A 6 11.94 -4.53 30.35
N PRO A 7 12.90 -3.78 29.76
CA PRO A 7 12.72 -3.25 28.42
C PRO A 7 12.62 -4.41 27.42
N LEU A 8 11.55 -4.40 26.62
CA LEU A 8 11.33 -5.43 25.59
C LEU A 8 12.16 -5.11 24.34
N VAL A 9 11.84 -4.03 23.65
CA VAL A 9 12.53 -3.58 22.43
C VAL A 9 12.30 -2.07 22.26
N TRP A 10 13.27 -1.37 21.67
CA TRP A 10 13.09 0.02 21.28
C TRP A 10 12.16 0.10 20.07
N THR A 11 11.25 1.08 20.04
CA THR A 11 10.28 1.22 18.94
C THR A 11 10.95 1.33 17.58
N HIS A 12 12.04 2.09 17.46
CA HIS A 12 12.78 2.22 16.19
C HIS A 12 13.43 0.91 15.70
N LEU A 13 13.49 -0.15 16.52
CA LEU A 13 13.94 -1.48 16.12
C LEU A 13 12.79 -2.41 15.69
N ILE A 14 11.54 -1.93 15.73
CA ILE A 14 10.36 -2.61 15.21
C ILE A 14 10.08 -2.04 13.81
N PRO A 15 10.38 -2.78 12.72
CA PRO A 15 10.23 -2.27 11.35
C PRO A 15 8.84 -1.69 11.07
N ALA A 16 7.80 -2.41 11.49
CA ALA A 16 6.41 -1.98 11.35
C ALA A 16 6.04 -0.66 12.06
N THR A 17 6.92 -0.06 12.87
CA THR A 17 6.66 1.26 13.49
C THR A 17 7.27 2.43 12.74
N VAL A 18 8.02 2.18 11.65
CA VAL A 18 8.69 3.23 10.86
C VAL A 18 9.55 4.13 11.75
N GLU A 19 10.62 3.57 12.31
CA GLU A 19 11.50 4.29 13.25
C GLU A 19 10.77 4.83 14.50
N GLY A 20 9.62 4.24 14.87
CA GLY A 20 8.76 4.71 15.95
C GLY A 20 7.83 5.86 15.58
N ARG A 21 7.75 6.29 14.31
CA ARG A 21 6.83 7.35 13.86
C ARG A 21 5.37 6.88 13.83
N ALA A 22 5.12 5.62 13.46
CA ALA A 22 3.78 5.03 13.40
C ALA A 22 3.28 4.62 14.80
N MET A 23 2.76 5.59 15.56
CA MET A 23 2.30 5.38 16.94
C MET A 23 1.18 4.33 17.06
N HIS A 24 0.32 4.20 16.06
CA HIS A 24 -0.70 3.16 16.04
C HIS A 24 -0.06 1.76 15.97
N ASN A 25 1.05 1.59 15.24
CA ASN A 25 1.79 0.33 15.22
C ASN A 25 2.65 0.12 16.46
N VAL A 26 3.09 1.18 17.14
CA VAL A 26 3.68 1.06 18.49
C VAL A 26 2.63 0.46 19.45
N GLN A 27 1.39 0.96 19.41
CA GLN A 27 0.30 0.41 20.22
C GLN A 27 0.00 -1.05 19.83
N ASN A 28 -0.10 -1.36 18.53
CA ASN A 28 -0.31 -2.74 18.06
C ASN A 28 0.80 -3.68 18.53
N ALA A 29 2.06 -3.25 18.47
CA ALA A 29 3.20 -4.01 18.98
C ALA A 29 3.12 -4.23 20.50
N MET A 30 2.69 -3.22 21.27
CA MET A 30 2.46 -3.36 22.71
C MET A 30 1.35 -4.37 23.02
N PHE A 31 0.23 -4.32 22.28
CA PHE A 31 -0.86 -5.28 22.43
C PHE A 31 -0.42 -6.70 22.08
N ALA A 32 0.28 -6.88 20.95
CA ALA A 32 0.80 -8.18 20.53
C ALA A 32 1.78 -8.76 21.55
N ALA A 33 2.69 -7.94 22.09
CA ALA A 33 3.62 -8.33 23.12
C ALA A 33 2.93 -8.75 24.42
N ALA A 34 1.93 -7.98 24.87
CA ALA A 34 1.17 -8.29 26.07
C ALA A 34 0.38 -9.60 25.93
N LEU A 35 -0.25 -9.83 24.78
CA LEU A 35 -0.98 -11.05 24.48
C LEU A 35 -0.03 -12.26 24.43
N ALA A 36 1.08 -12.17 23.69
CA ALA A 36 2.06 -13.24 23.58
C ALA A 36 2.67 -13.59 24.94
N TYR A 37 2.96 -12.58 25.77
CA TYR A 37 3.45 -12.79 27.13
C TYR A 37 2.42 -13.50 28.01
N ASN A 38 1.13 -13.17 27.88
CA ASN A 38 0.05 -13.86 28.59
C ASN A 38 -0.17 -15.31 28.10
N MET A 39 0.27 -15.62 26.88
CA MET A 39 0.28 -16.97 26.31
C MET A 39 1.57 -17.74 26.60
N ASP A 40 2.33 -17.31 27.62
CA ASP A 40 3.60 -17.93 28.06
C ASP A 40 4.71 -17.98 26.98
N VAL A 41 4.65 -17.09 25.97
CA VAL A 41 5.73 -16.94 24.98
C VAL A 41 6.93 -16.25 25.63
N GLY A 42 8.14 -16.79 25.40
CA GLY A 42 9.38 -16.25 25.97
C GLY A 42 9.68 -14.83 25.50
N LEU A 43 10.22 -13.98 26.38
CA LEU A 43 10.53 -12.58 26.06
C LEU A 43 11.48 -12.41 24.86
N GLU A 44 12.39 -13.36 24.65
CA GLU A 44 13.28 -13.33 23.48
C GLU A 44 12.53 -13.63 22.18
N ASP A 45 11.59 -14.59 22.19
CA ASP A 45 10.77 -14.91 21.03
C ASP A 45 9.84 -13.75 20.68
N ILE A 46 9.25 -13.09 21.68
CA ILE A 46 8.45 -11.86 21.48
C ILE A 46 9.32 -10.76 20.87
N ARG A 47 10.51 -10.53 21.42
CA ARG A 47 11.46 -9.53 20.91
C ARG A 47 11.86 -9.83 19.46
N GLN A 48 12.12 -11.09 19.15
CA GLN A 48 12.47 -11.53 17.80
C GLN A 48 11.31 -11.31 16.83
N GLY A 49 10.09 -11.72 17.20
CA GLY A 49 8.89 -11.52 16.39
C GLY A 49 8.65 -10.04 16.06
N LEU A 50 8.82 -9.15 17.05
CA LEU A 50 8.70 -7.70 16.84
C LEU A 50 9.79 -7.12 15.92
N ARG A 51 11.01 -7.68 15.94
CA ARG A 51 12.12 -7.22 15.09
C ARG A 51 12.02 -7.71 13.66
N THR A 52 11.36 -8.84 13.42
CA THR A 52 11.26 -9.45 12.08
C THR A 52 9.94 -9.15 11.38
N PHE A 53 8.91 -8.74 12.12
CA PHE A 53 7.65 -8.33 11.52
C PHE A 53 7.79 -6.97 10.84
N ASP A 54 7.49 -6.94 9.56
CA ASP A 54 7.57 -5.75 8.74
C ASP A 54 6.26 -5.55 7.97
N SER A 55 5.87 -4.29 7.75
CA SER A 55 4.69 -3.89 7.01
C SER A 55 4.91 -3.97 5.49
N THR A 56 5.62 -5.01 5.03
CA THR A 56 5.75 -5.29 3.60
C THR A 56 4.39 -5.66 3.01
N PHE A 57 4.21 -5.44 1.70
CA PHE A 57 2.98 -5.85 1.04
C PHE A 57 2.73 -7.37 1.15
N PHE A 58 3.78 -8.19 1.22
CA PHE A 58 3.65 -9.65 1.35
C PHE A 58 3.19 -10.10 2.75
N GLN A 59 3.63 -9.41 3.81
CA GLN A 59 3.25 -9.76 5.18
C GLN A 59 1.90 -9.13 5.58
N ALA A 60 1.65 -7.89 5.17
CA ALA A 60 0.45 -7.15 5.55
C ALA A 60 -0.06 -6.26 4.38
N PRO A 61 -0.72 -6.85 3.37
CA PRO A 61 -1.23 -6.12 2.21
C PRO A 61 -2.21 -5.00 2.62
N GLY A 62 -1.97 -3.78 2.14
CA GLY A 62 -2.75 -2.59 2.44
C GLY A 62 -2.63 -2.08 3.88
N ARG A 63 -1.57 -2.44 4.62
CA ARG A 63 -1.34 -1.99 6.00
C ARG A 63 -0.03 -1.23 6.07
N MET A 64 -0.11 0.08 5.83
CA MET A 64 1.02 1.01 5.85
C MET A 64 2.19 0.48 5.00
N ASN A 65 1.90 0.00 3.79
CA ASN A 65 2.95 -0.45 2.89
C ASN A 65 3.62 0.79 2.28
N ILE A 66 4.91 0.95 2.55
CA ILE A 66 5.70 2.09 2.06
C ILE A 66 6.48 1.65 0.82
N TYR A 67 6.46 2.48 -0.21
CA TYR A 67 7.26 2.33 -1.42
C TYR A 67 8.08 3.59 -1.67
N ASP A 68 9.41 3.44 -1.58
CA ASP A 68 10.40 4.53 -1.58
C ASP A 68 11.38 4.44 -2.77
N GLU A 69 11.04 3.72 -3.83
CA GLU A 69 11.92 3.58 -5.01
C GLU A 69 11.65 4.64 -6.10
N HIS A 70 10.57 5.43 -5.96
CA HIS A 70 10.31 6.60 -6.80
C HIS A 70 11.10 7.82 -6.30
N PRO A 71 11.20 8.91 -7.09
CA PRO A 71 11.70 10.20 -6.59
C PRO A 71 10.86 10.82 -5.47
N PHE A 72 9.72 10.22 -5.13
CA PHE A 72 8.81 10.57 -4.05
C PHE A 72 8.41 9.32 -3.28
N ARG A 73 7.91 9.50 -2.05
CA ARG A 73 7.45 8.38 -1.21
C ARG A 73 5.98 8.10 -1.46
N VAL A 74 5.61 6.82 -1.51
CA VAL A 74 4.20 6.38 -1.56
C VAL A 74 3.87 5.51 -0.35
N ILE A 75 2.74 5.77 0.30
CA ILE A 75 2.18 4.96 1.37
C ILE A 75 0.83 4.41 0.89
N LEU A 76 0.66 3.09 0.89
CA LEU A 76 -0.62 2.43 0.64
C LEU A 76 -1.22 1.93 1.96
N ASP A 77 -2.46 2.30 2.25
CA ASP A 77 -3.20 1.82 3.42
C ASP A 77 -4.71 1.61 3.13
N TYR A 78 -5.36 0.74 3.92
CA TYR A 78 -6.79 0.43 3.87
C TYR A 78 -7.62 1.25 4.88
N ALA A 79 -7.09 2.35 5.43
CA ALA A 79 -7.82 3.20 6.36
C ALA A 79 -9.16 3.66 5.75
N HIS A 80 -10.26 3.33 6.44
CA HIS A 80 -11.61 3.47 5.89
C HIS A 80 -12.64 3.97 6.94
N ASN A 81 -12.13 4.46 8.08
CA ASN A 81 -12.93 5.07 9.14
C ASN A 81 -12.16 6.28 9.72
N PRO A 82 -12.83 7.21 10.40
CA PRO A 82 -12.20 8.43 10.90
C PRO A 82 -10.96 8.20 11.77
N ALA A 83 -11.01 7.23 12.69
CA ALA A 83 -9.89 6.92 13.58
C ALA A 83 -8.67 6.37 12.81
N ALA A 84 -8.89 5.52 11.81
CA ALA A 84 -7.82 4.99 10.96
C ALA A 84 -7.21 6.09 10.09
N VAL A 85 -8.03 6.96 9.50
CA VAL A 85 -7.54 8.10 8.71
C VAL A 85 -6.76 9.08 9.59
N ALA A 86 -7.22 9.33 10.83
CA ALA A 86 -6.49 10.14 11.80
C ALA A 86 -5.12 9.53 12.14
N ALA A 87 -5.04 8.21 12.29
CA ALA A 87 -3.76 7.54 12.54
C ALA A 87 -2.78 7.69 11.37
N MET A 88 -3.28 7.68 10.13
CA MET A 88 -2.48 7.94 8.93
C MET A 88 -2.06 9.40 8.81
N CYS A 89 -2.94 10.36 9.09
CA CYS A 89 -2.61 11.79 9.10
C CYS A 89 -1.50 12.09 10.13
N ASN A 90 -1.63 11.55 11.35
CA ASN A 90 -0.62 11.68 12.39
C ASN A 90 0.74 11.07 12.00
N LEU A 91 0.74 10.01 11.19
CA LEU A 91 1.96 9.41 10.66
C LEU A 91 2.56 10.30 9.57
N VAL A 92 1.74 10.75 8.61
CA VAL A 92 2.13 11.67 7.53
C VAL A 92 2.81 12.92 8.09
N ASP A 93 2.28 13.51 9.15
CA ASP A 93 2.86 14.70 9.79
C ASP A 93 4.25 14.48 10.39
N ARG A 94 4.62 13.23 10.70
CA ARG A 94 5.91 12.86 11.29
C ARG A 94 6.98 12.56 10.23
N PHE A 95 6.61 12.58 8.95
CA PHE A 95 7.58 12.55 7.87
C PHE A 95 8.07 13.96 7.57
N GLU A 96 9.39 14.06 7.40
CA GLU A 96 9.99 15.20 6.73
C GLU A 96 9.70 15.05 5.24
N VAL A 97 9.07 16.06 4.65
CA VAL A 97 8.63 16.09 3.25
C VAL A 97 9.16 17.39 2.67
N ASP A 98 9.99 17.29 1.64
CA ASP A 98 10.58 18.46 0.96
C ASP A 98 9.61 19.10 -0.04
N GLY A 99 8.69 18.29 -0.59
CA GLY A 99 7.66 18.69 -1.51
C GLY A 99 6.27 18.80 -0.86
N ARG A 100 5.27 18.32 -1.57
CA ARG A 100 3.85 18.33 -1.20
C ARG A 100 3.43 17.02 -0.56
N ARG A 101 2.39 17.09 0.26
CA ARG A 101 1.63 15.93 0.75
C ARG A 101 0.37 15.77 -0.10
N ILE A 102 0.24 14.63 -0.77
CA ILE A 102 -0.88 14.32 -1.67
C ILE A 102 -1.64 13.14 -1.08
N VAL A 103 -2.97 13.15 -1.16
CA VAL A 103 -3.81 12.02 -0.72
C VAL A 103 -4.84 11.61 -1.77
N VAL A 104 -4.94 10.31 -2.01
CA VAL A 104 -6.11 9.67 -2.63
C VAL A 104 -7.04 9.26 -1.49
N LEU A 105 -8.09 10.06 -1.27
CA LEU A 105 -9.00 9.95 -0.13
C LEU A 105 -10.28 9.21 -0.54
N ALA A 106 -10.76 8.33 0.34
CA ALA A 106 -11.98 7.56 0.11
C ALA A 106 -12.68 7.20 1.42
N ALA A 107 -13.92 6.72 1.29
CA ALA A 107 -14.69 6.15 2.38
C ALA A 107 -15.60 5.02 1.85
N PRO A 108 -15.91 3.98 2.67
CA PRO A 108 -16.86 2.95 2.28
C PRO A 108 -18.29 3.50 2.14
N GLY A 109 -19.00 3.07 1.10
CA GLY A 109 -20.35 3.58 0.79
C GLY A 109 -21.45 3.23 1.80
N ASP A 110 -21.24 2.21 2.64
CA ASP A 110 -22.14 1.82 3.73
C ASP A 110 -21.94 2.63 5.02
N ARG A 111 -20.96 3.54 5.05
CA ARG A 111 -20.82 4.48 6.16
C ARG A 111 -21.93 5.51 6.15
N ARG A 112 -22.28 5.99 7.35
CA ARG A 112 -23.20 7.13 7.51
C ARG A 112 -22.52 8.35 6.91
N ASP A 113 -23.31 9.29 6.39
CA ASP A 113 -22.73 10.49 5.79
C ASP A 113 -21.88 11.26 6.81
N GLU A 114 -22.24 11.28 8.09
CA GLU A 114 -21.44 11.90 9.16
C GLU A 114 -20.05 11.27 9.31
N ASP A 115 -19.92 9.95 9.18
CA ASP A 115 -18.62 9.26 9.23
C ASP A 115 -17.77 9.59 7.99
N ILE A 116 -18.40 9.72 6.81
CA ILE A 116 -17.73 10.12 5.56
C ILE A 116 -17.23 11.56 5.66
N ARG A 117 -18.06 12.46 6.20
CA ARG A 117 -17.65 13.85 6.46
C ARG A 117 -16.52 13.92 7.48
N GLU A 118 -16.58 13.13 8.55
CA GLU A 118 -15.53 13.08 9.57
C GLU A 118 -14.19 12.60 8.99
N ILE A 119 -14.19 11.64 8.05
CA ILE A 119 -12.97 11.24 7.32
C ILE A 119 -12.33 12.44 6.60
N ALA A 120 -13.13 13.24 5.88
CA ALA A 120 -12.64 14.43 5.18
C ALA A 120 -12.20 15.55 6.14
N ASP A 121 -12.93 15.74 7.25
CA ASP A 121 -12.57 16.69 8.30
C ASP A 121 -11.22 16.37 8.92
N VAL A 122 -11.02 15.11 9.30
CA VAL A 122 -9.75 14.61 9.86
C VAL A 122 -8.60 14.75 8.87
N ALA A 123 -8.84 14.55 7.58
CA ALA A 123 -7.80 14.70 6.57
C ALA A 123 -7.48 16.17 6.24
N ALA A 124 -8.41 17.10 6.49
CA ALA A 124 -8.23 18.51 6.20
C ALA A 124 -7.06 19.08 7.01
N GLY A 125 -6.17 19.84 6.34
CA GLY A 125 -5.00 20.46 6.96
C GLY A 125 -3.75 19.59 7.04
N HIS A 126 -3.81 18.32 6.66
CA HIS A 126 -2.65 17.42 6.63
C HIS A 126 -2.03 17.25 5.23
N PHE A 127 -2.76 17.61 4.18
CA PHE A 127 -2.35 17.43 2.78
C PHE A 127 -2.52 18.74 1.98
N ASP A 128 -1.67 18.90 0.98
CA ASP A 128 -1.67 20.02 0.04
C ASP A 128 -2.59 19.78 -1.17
N HIS A 129 -2.79 18.49 -1.54
CA HIS A 129 -3.66 18.10 -2.65
C HIS A 129 -4.46 16.83 -2.34
N PHE A 130 -5.74 16.84 -2.72
CA PHE A 130 -6.70 15.78 -2.44
C PHE A 130 -7.30 15.27 -3.75
N ILE A 131 -7.31 13.95 -3.91
CA ILE A 131 -8.06 13.26 -4.96
C ILE A 131 -9.13 12.42 -4.27
N CYS A 132 -10.39 12.87 -4.34
CA CYS A 132 -11.52 12.17 -3.75
C CYS A 132 -12.03 11.10 -4.72
N ARG A 133 -12.09 9.84 -4.26
CA ARG A 133 -12.53 8.69 -5.06
C ARG A 133 -13.61 7.87 -4.34
N THR A 134 -14.19 6.89 -5.05
CA THR A 134 -15.18 5.95 -4.50
C THR A 134 -14.63 4.52 -4.45
N ASP A 135 -15.18 3.67 -3.58
CA ASP A 135 -14.89 2.22 -3.59
C ASP A 135 -15.48 1.55 -4.83
N ASP A 136 -14.85 0.45 -5.27
CA ASP A 136 -15.38 -0.39 -6.36
C ASP A 136 -16.81 -0.84 -6.01
N ASN A 137 -16.98 -1.29 -4.76
CA ASN A 137 -18.28 -1.58 -4.20
C ASN A 137 -18.87 -0.34 -3.52
N ARG A 138 -19.72 0.37 -4.25
CA ARG A 138 -20.42 1.57 -3.80
C ARG A 138 -21.53 1.32 -2.78
N ARG A 139 -21.90 0.05 -2.51
CA ARG A 139 -22.86 -0.34 -1.47
C ARG A 139 -24.19 0.43 -1.53
N GLY A 140 -24.68 0.65 -2.76
CA GLY A 140 -25.95 1.34 -3.04
C GLY A 140 -25.85 2.86 -3.26
N ARG A 141 -24.66 3.47 -3.10
CA ARG A 141 -24.42 4.89 -3.38
C ARG A 141 -24.28 5.19 -4.87
N GLY A 142 -24.49 6.46 -5.24
CA GLY A 142 -24.26 7.02 -6.57
C GLY A 142 -22.80 6.88 -7.06
N HIS A 143 -22.56 7.14 -8.35
CA HIS A 143 -21.24 6.92 -8.97
C HIS A 143 -20.11 7.71 -8.29
N ASP A 144 -20.38 8.98 -7.98
CA ASP A 144 -19.44 9.92 -7.39
C ASP A 144 -19.91 10.43 -6.02
N GLU A 145 -21.01 9.91 -5.49
CA GLU A 145 -21.69 10.45 -4.31
C GLU A 145 -20.75 10.58 -3.10
N VAL A 146 -19.98 9.53 -2.80
CA VAL A 146 -19.00 9.53 -1.69
C VAL A 146 -17.87 10.54 -1.98
N ALA A 147 -17.33 10.55 -3.19
CA ALA A 147 -16.23 11.44 -3.56
C ALA A 147 -16.66 12.91 -3.49
N VAL A 148 -17.90 13.23 -3.90
CA VAL A 148 -18.49 14.55 -3.80
C VAL A 148 -18.75 14.94 -2.34
N LEU A 149 -19.20 14.02 -1.49
CA LEU A 149 -19.35 14.28 -0.04
C LEU A 149 -18.00 14.62 0.62
N LEU A 150 -16.95 13.86 0.30
CA LEU A 150 -15.59 14.15 0.77
C LEU A 150 -15.13 15.54 0.30
N LYS A 151 -15.23 15.83 -1.01
CA LYS A 151 -14.88 17.14 -1.57
C LYS A 151 -15.63 18.29 -0.90
N ASN A 152 -16.95 18.19 -0.76
CA ASN A 152 -17.76 19.26 -0.18
C ASN A 152 -17.34 19.55 1.26
N THR A 153 -17.04 18.50 2.03
CA THR A 153 -16.55 18.66 3.40
C THR A 153 -15.17 19.32 3.44
N LEU A 154 -14.25 18.94 2.55
CA LEU A 154 -12.94 19.60 2.44
C LEU A 154 -13.08 21.11 2.12
N LEU A 155 -14.01 21.47 1.22
CA LEU A 155 -14.32 22.87 0.90
C LEU A 155 -14.88 23.62 2.13
N GLU A 156 -15.80 23.00 2.87
CA GLU A 156 -16.35 23.56 4.13
C GLU A 156 -15.25 23.78 5.20
N LYS A 157 -14.19 22.95 5.17
CA LYS A 157 -13.02 23.06 6.05
C LYS A 157 -11.94 24.01 5.51
N GLY A 158 -12.21 24.72 4.42
CA GLY A 158 -11.34 25.77 3.91
C GLY A 158 -10.21 25.28 2.99
N VAL A 159 -10.23 24.02 2.56
CA VAL A 159 -9.32 23.54 1.52
C VAL A 159 -9.67 24.22 0.19
N SER A 160 -8.67 24.74 -0.52
CA SER A 160 -8.88 25.41 -1.81
C SER A 160 -9.50 24.45 -2.81
N ALA A 161 -10.50 24.91 -3.57
CA ALA A 161 -11.10 24.13 -4.66
C ALA A 161 -10.07 23.73 -5.73
N SER A 162 -8.98 24.48 -5.91
CA SER A 162 -7.89 24.14 -6.82
C SER A 162 -7.04 22.95 -6.36
N SER A 163 -7.13 22.61 -5.07
CA SER A 163 -6.38 21.51 -4.43
C SER A 163 -7.21 20.23 -4.29
N ILE A 164 -8.40 20.17 -4.89
CA ILE A 164 -9.32 19.02 -4.76
C ILE A 164 -9.76 18.56 -6.14
N GLU A 165 -9.44 17.31 -6.48
CA GLU A 165 -9.95 16.60 -7.65
C GLU A 165 -11.00 15.56 -7.21
N VAL A 166 -12.00 15.32 -8.06
CA VAL A 166 -12.96 14.21 -7.89
C VAL A 166 -12.75 13.26 -9.05
N ILE A 167 -12.23 12.08 -8.75
CA ILE A 167 -11.96 11.01 -9.72
C ILE A 167 -12.56 9.74 -9.10
N PRO A 168 -13.81 9.39 -9.42
CA PRO A 168 -14.51 8.31 -8.72
C PRO A 168 -13.86 6.93 -8.84
N ASP A 169 -13.22 6.64 -9.99
CA ASP A 169 -12.53 5.37 -10.25
C ASP A 169 -11.19 5.31 -9.50
N GLU A 170 -10.95 4.21 -8.78
CA GLU A 170 -9.74 4.05 -7.97
C GLU A 170 -8.46 4.02 -8.83
N GLN A 171 -8.50 3.35 -9.99
CA GLN A 171 -7.31 3.20 -10.82
C GLN A 171 -6.93 4.52 -11.45
N GLU A 172 -7.91 5.28 -11.95
CA GLU A 172 -7.71 6.62 -12.50
C GLU A 172 -7.22 7.58 -11.41
N ALA A 173 -7.82 7.55 -10.21
CA ALA A 173 -7.40 8.38 -9.09
C ALA A 173 -5.96 8.09 -8.65
N THR A 174 -5.61 6.80 -8.54
CA THR A 174 -4.25 6.37 -8.19
C THR A 174 -3.25 6.74 -9.28
N ALA A 175 -3.59 6.54 -10.56
CA ALA A 175 -2.75 6.92 -11.69
C ALA A 175 -2.50 8.44 -11.72
N ARG A 176 -3.55 9.24 -11.56
CA ARG A 176 -3.46 10.70 -11.50
C ARG A 176 -2.54 11.16 -10.37
N ALA A 177 -2.66 10.56 -9.19
CA ALA A 177 -1.86 10.88 -8.02
C ALA A 177 -0.36 10.58 -8.25
N LEU A 178 -0.06 9.43 -8.87
CA LEU A 178 1.30 9.04 -9.21
C LEU A 178 1.89 9.96 -10.29
N GLU A 179 1.11 10.29 -11.33
CA GLU A 179 1.54 11.16 -12.44
C GLU A 179 1.82 12.60 -12.00
N MET A 180 1.11 13.09 -11.00
CA MET A 180 1.28 14.47 -10.52
C MET A 180 2.37 14.63 -9.47
N ALA A 181 2.79 13.54 -8.82
CA ALA A 181 3.77 13.57 -7.76
C ALA A 181 5.16 13.92 -8.33
N GLU A 182 5.82 14.87 -7.66
CA GLU A 182 7.13 15.37 -8.02
C GLU A 182 8.19 14.90 -7.03
N THR A 183 9.47 15.11 -7.33
CA THR A 183 10.56 14.70 -6.44
C THR A 183 10.41 15.33 -5.05
N GLY A 184 10.52 14.52 -4.00
CA GLY A 184 10.37 14.96 -2.60
C GLY A 184 8.93 15.01 -2.08
N ASP A 185 7.93 14.71 -2.92
CA ASP A 185 6.54 14.59 -2.47
C ASP A 185 6.32 13.35 -1.59
N LEU A 186 5.23 13.37 -0.82
CA LEU A 186 4.68 12.24 -0.10
C LEU A 186 3.24 11.98 -0.56
N LEU A 187 3.00 10.80 -1.13
CA LEU A 187 1.69 10.35 -1.58
C LEU A 187 1.10 9.31 -0.64
N LEU A 188 -0.07 9.58 -0.06
CA LEU A 188 -0.90 8.59 0.65
C LEU A 188 -2.01 8.09 -0.28
N VAL A 189 -2.09 6.78 -0.48
CA VAL A 189 -3.19 6.13 -1.21
C VAL A 189 -4.03 5.33 -0.24
N LEU A 190 -5.28 5.77 -0.01
CA LEU A 190 -6.27 4.95 0.68
C LEU A 190 -6.95 4.04 -0.34
N GLY A 191 -6.48 2.80 -0.45
CA GLY A 191 -6.93 1.84 -1.47
C GLY A 191 -8.00 0.89 -0.94
N ASP A 192 -9.03 0.63 -1.72
CA ASP A 192 -10.02 -0.46 -1.54
C ASP A 192 -9.42 -1.77 -2.07
N ASN A 193 -9.01 -1.79 -3.33
CA ASN A 193 -8.31 -2.93 -3.92
C ASN A 193 -6.80 -2.80 -3.74
N THR A 194 -6.32 -3.21 -2.57
CA THR A 194 -4.91 -3.08 -2.17
C THR A 194 -3.94 -3.75 -3.14
N THR A 195 -4.30 -4.88 -3.74
CA THR A 195 -3.45 -5.58 -4.71
C THR A 195 -3.30 -4.80 -6.01
N ARG A 196 -4.41 -4.25 -6.52
CA ARG A 196 -4.41 -3.46 -7.75
C ARG A 196 -3.67 -2.15 -7.56
N ALA A 197 -3.97 -1.42 -6.49
CA ALA A 197 -3.29 -0.18 -6.14
C ALA A 197 -1.78 -0.40 -5.96
N TRP A 198 -1.37 -1.47 -5.26
CA TRP A 198 0.04 -1.80 -5.09
C TRP A 198 0.74 -2.06 -6.42
N LYS A 199 0.11 -2.83 -7.33
CA LYS A 199 0.66 -3.04 -8.68
C LYS A 199 0.82 -1.72 -9.44
N GLN A 200 -0.15 -0.82 -9.37
CA GLN A 200 -0.04 0.50 -9.99
C GLN A 200 1.14 1.29 -9.42
N ILE A 201 1.35 1.25 -8.10
CA ILE A 201 2.45 1.94 -7.42
C ILE A 201 3.81 1.39 -7.85
N ILE A 202 4.03 0.08 -7.78
CA ILE A 202 5.36 -0.52 -8.05
C ILE A 202 5.71 -0.56 -9.54
N TYR A 203 4.71 -0.57 -10.43
CA TYR A 203 4.93 -0.53 -11.88
C TYR A 203 4.79 0.87 -12.46
N PHE A 204 4.48 1.88 -11.65
CA PHE A 204 4.54 3.27 -12.07
C PHE A 204 5.95 3.58 -12.58
N ASN A 205 6.08 4.14 -13.78
CA ASN A 205 7.37 4.37 -14.44
C ASN A 205 8.22 3.12 -14.78
N SER A 206 7.74 1.89 -14.57
CA SER A 206 8.40 0.73 -15.18
C SER A 206 8.42 0.86 -16.71
N GLY A 207 7.43 1.54 -17.30
CA GLY A 207 7.36 1.88 -18.73
C GLY A 207 8.13 3.11 -19.21
N SER A 208 8.61 4.00 -18.33
CA SER A 208 9.50 5.13 -18.73
C SER A 208 10.98 4.73 -18.72
N ARG A 209 11.28 3.51 -18.24
CA ARG A 209 12.52 2.74 -18.49
C ARG A 209 12.27 1.40 -19.19
N ILE A 210 11.10 1.19 -19.79
CA ILE A 210 11.03 0.30 -20.94
C ILE A 210 11.45 1.18 -22.10
N ASP A 211 12.75 1.19 -22.40
CA ASP A 211 13.14 1.22 -23.81
C ASP A 211 12.14 0.29 -24.50
N LYS A 212 11.28 0.84 -25.40
CA LYS A 212 10.50 0.00 -26.31
C LYS A 212 11.42 -1.16 -26.64
N PRO A 213 11.03 -2.45 -26.49
CA PRO A 213 11.87 -3.51 -26.99
C PRO A 213 12.03 -3.18 -28.47
N GLY A 214 13.18 -2.58 -28.81
CA GLY A 214 13.54 -2.31 -30.17
C GLY A 214 13.53 -3.69 -30.75
N LYS A 215 12.56 -3.96 -31.64
CA LYS A 215 12.24 -5.27 -32.22
C LYS A 215 13.36 -6.23 -31.87
N ALA A 216 13.17 -7.04 -30.83
CA ALA A 216 14.26 -7.86 -30.30
C ALA A 216 14.99 -8.43 -31.50
N ALA A 217 16.20 -7.94 -31.75
CA ALA A 217 17.07 -8.63 -32.68
C ALA A 217 17.13 -10.03 -32.08
N SER A 218 16.67 -11.01 -32.85
CA SER A 218 16.75 -12.41 -32.44
C SER A 218 18.23 -12.72 -32.29
N ASN A 219 18.77 -12.45 -31.11
CA ASN A 219 20.04 -12.99 -30.70
C ASN A 219 19.70 -14.44 -30.35
N SER A 220 19.74 -15.29 -31.37
CA SER A 220 19.97 -16.71 -31.17
C SER A 220 21.21 -16.81 -30.31
N THR A 221 21.02 -17.09 -29.03
CA THR A 221 22.13 -17.52 -28.21
C THR A 221 22.35 -18.94 -28.63
N ASP A 222 23.39 -19.19 -29.42
CA ASP A 222 23.76 -20.55 -29.76
C ASP A 222 24.06 -21.28 -28.43
N LEU A 223 23.26 -22.31 -28.16
CA LEU A 223 23.53 -23.24 -27.09
C LEU A 223 24.93 -23.82 -27.33
N PRO A 224 25.76 -24.02 -26.28
CA PRO A 224 27.03 -24.71 -26.42
C PRO A 224 26.81 -26.05 -27.14
N ASP A 225 27.57 -26.31 -28.21
CA ASP A 225 27.56 -27.60 -28.89
C ASP A 225 27.84 -28.71 -27.85
N GLY A 226 26.88 -29.63 -27.69
CA GLY A 226 27.00 -30.79 -26.79
C GLY A 226 26.07 -30.80 -25.56
N LEU A 227 25.10 -29.90 -25.46
CA LEU A 227 23.98 -30.04 -24.51
C LEU A 227 22.79 -30.73 -25.19
N ASP A 228 22.86 -32.05 -25.29
CA ASP A 228 21.69 -32.87 -25.60
C ASP A 228 20.76 -32.87 -24.37
N PHE A 229 19.65 -32.12 -24.47
CA PHE A 229 18.55 -32.24 -23.52
C PHE A 229 17.63 -33.37 -23.99
N GLU A 230 17.83 -34.56 -23.44
CA GLU A 230 16.86 -35.66 -23.58
C GLU A 230 15.70 -35.41 -22.60
N ILE A 231 14.51 -35.17 -23.17
CA ILE A 231 13.25 -35.19 -22.42
C ILE A 231 12.87 -36.66 -22.27
N ALA A 232 12.65 -37.11 -21.05
CA ALA A 232 12.19 -38.48 -20.80
C ALA A 232 10.86 -38.73 -21.53
N ASP A 233 10.65 -39.93 -22.07
CA ASP A 233 9.50 -40.29 -22.91
C ASP A 233 8.14 -40.07 -22.22
N ASP A 234 8.12 -39.92 -20.89
CA ASP A 234 6.94 -39.67 -20.07
C ASP A 234 6.66 -38.18 -19.79
N LEU A 235 7.42 -37.27 -20.40
CA LEU A 235 7.30 -35.82 -20.22
C LEU A 235 6.88 -35.11 -21.52
N GLU A 236 5.82 -34.32 -21.45
CA GLU A 236 5.29 -33.51 -22.54
C GLU A 236 5.56 -32.02 -22.31
N ILE A 237 5.99 -31.29 -23.34
CA ILE A 237 6.09 -29.82 -23.30
C ILE A 237 4.76 -29.22 -23.77
N ILE A 238 4.10 -28.48 -22.89
CA ILE A 238 2.87 -27.74 -23.18
C ILE A 238 3.19 -26.25 -23.29
N SER A 239 2.79 -25.62 -24.40
CA SER A 239 2.93 -24.17 -24.62
C SER A 239 1.57 -23.53 -24.82
N ASP A 240 1.16 -22.65 -23.89
CA ASP A 240 -0.12 -21.94 -23.94
C ASP A 240 0.03 -20.44 -23.60
N GLU A 241 -1.09 -19.72 -23.55
CA GLU A 241 -1.16 -18.28 -23.23
C GLU A 241 -0.59 -17.91 -21.84
N ARG A 242 -0.30 -18.89 -20.99
CA ARG A 242 0.33 -18.74 -19.67
C ARG A 242 1.82 -19.06 -19.67
N GLY A 243 2.39 -19.47 -20.82
CA GLY A 243 3.81 -19.79 -21.02
C GLY A 243 4.06 -21.25 -21.40
N VAL A 244 5.33 -21.66 -21.31
CA VAL A 244 5.77 -23.05 -21.59
C VAL A 244 5.95 -23.80 -20.27
N ARG A 245 5.38 -25.00 -20.16
CA ARG A 245 5.50 -25.89 -18.99
C ARG A 245 5.74 -27.34 -19.40
N ILE A 246 6.38 -28.12 -18.53
CA ILE A 246 6.60 -29.56 -18.70
C ILE A 246 5.56 -30.30 -17.85
N ALA A 247 4.81 -31.21 -18.45
CA ALA A 247 3.84 -32.08 -17.78
C ALA A 247 4.26 -33.55 -17.91
N ARG A 248 3.77 -34.43 -17.04
CA ARG A 248 4.01 -35.87 -17.09
C ARG A 248 2.72 -36.57 -17.47
N GLU A 249 2.73 -37.52 -18.40
CA GLU A 249 1.55 -38.35 -18.67
C GLU A 249 1.29 -39.25 -17.44
N GLU A 250 0.17 -39.03 -16.75
CA GLU A 250 -0.35 -40.02 -15.80
C GLU A 250 -0.98 -41.15 -16.61
N GLY A 251 -0.32 -42.31 -16.65
CA GLY A 251 -0.88 -43.52 -17.27
C GLY A 251 -2.12 -44.01 -16.52
N ASP A 252 -3.11 -44.50 -17.28
CA ASP A 252 -4.33 -45.19 -16.81
C ASP A 252 -4.05 -46.34 -15.82
#